data_AF-A0A3N7E7B6-F1
#
_entry.id   AF-A0A3N7E7B6-F1
#
_cell.length_a   1.000
_cell.length_b   1.000
_cell.length_c   1.000
_cell.angle_alpha   90.00
_cell.angle_beta   90.00
_cell.angle_gamma   90.00
#
_symmetry.space_group_name_H-M   'P 1'
#
loop_
_entity.id
_entity.type
_entity.pdbx_description
1 polymer ?
#
loop_
_entity_poly.entity_id
_entity_poly.type
_entity_poly.pdbx_seq_one_letter_code
_entity_poly.pdbx_strand_id
1 'polypeptide(L)'
;MRLNYLDFDYSEDADGTGTFDAMASALPAQLAALHAEITQVLAWAHQHWPDACGPSEDGGEWQYDLQGVQEVSTPLVLALDTAGGHLRATPGHPAPPRTTLTLTISGSADFCAALRDAFGIA
;
A
#
# COMPACT_ATOMS: atom_id res chain seq x y z
N MET A 1 1.58 0.61 18.22
CA MET A 1 0.58 1.63 17.80
C MET A 1 -0.39 0.97 16.84
N ARG A 2 -1.67 1.39 16.75
CA ARG A 2 -2.63 0.78 15.83
C ARG A 2 -2.73 1.57 14.53
N LEU A 3 -2.48 0.92 13.41
CA LEU A 3 -2.67 1.44 12.06
C LEU A 3 -4.17 1.33 11.69
N ASN A 4 -4.71 2.35 11.03
CA ASN A 4 -6.12 2.42 10.66
C ASN A 4 -6.33 2.25 9.15
N TYR A 5 -5.30 2.54 8.35
CA TYR A 5 -5.33 2.45 6.90
C TYR A 5 -4.43 1.35 6.36
N LEU A 6 -3.24 1.16 6.95
CA LEU A 6 -2.33 0.09 6.57
C LEU A 6 -2.74 -1.21 7.25
N ASP A 7 -3.16 -2.17 6.42
CA ASP A 7 -3.38 -3.57 6.79
C ASP A 7 -2.32 -4.38 6.05
N PHE A 8 -1.47 -5.09 6.79
CA PHE A 8 -0.33 -5.79 6.22
C PHE A 8 -0.61 -7.29 6.09
N ASP A 9 -0.47 -7.80 4.89
CA ASP A 9 -0.39 -9.23 4.59
C ASP A 9 1.07 -9.68 4.68
N TYR A 10 1.36 -10.69 5.51
CA TYR A 10 2.69 -11.26 5.62
C TYR A 10 2.86 -12.50 4.74
N SER A 11 4.02 -12.59 4.10
CA SER A 11 4.50 -13.78 3.40
C SER A 11 5.99 -13.98 3.71
N GLU A 12 6.47 -15.22 3.62
CA GLU A 12 7.88 -15.58 3.83
C GLU A 12 8.36 -16.40 2.63
N ASP A 13 9.56 -16.09 2.15
CA ASP A 13 10.20 -16.80 1.06
C ASP A 13 10.99 -18.04 1.55
N ALA A 14 11.46 -18.87 0.62
CA ALA A 14 12.24 -20.07 0.94
C ALA A 14 13.58 -19.79 1.63
N ASP A 15 14.16 -18.60 1.43
CA ASP A 15 15.39 -18.13 2.08
C ASP A 15 15.13 -17.51 3.47
N GLY A 16 13.87 -17.49 3.93
CA GLY A 16 13.48 -16.98 5.24
C GLY A 16 13.33 -15.46 5.30
N THR A 17 13.27 -14.79 4.14
CA THR A 17 12.99 -13.35 4.07
C THR A 17 11.49 -13.13 4.21
N GLY A 18 11.09 -12.37 5.23
CA GLY A 18 9.70 -11.99 5.42
C GLY A 18 9.36 -10.75 4.59
N THR A 19 8.16 -10.70 4.04
CA THR A 19 7.60 -9.58 3.28
C THR A 19 6.23 -9.23 3.81
N PHE A 20 6.04 -7.96 4.16
CA PHE A 20 4.77 -7.35 4.52
C PHE A 20 4.30 -6.48 3.37
N ASP A 21 3.11 -6.75 2.84
CA ASP A 21 2.48 -5.93 1.82
C ASP A 21 1.23 -5.26 2.39
N ALA A 22 1.11 -3.94 2.21
CA ALA A 22 -0.09 -3.21 2.56
C ALA A 22 -0.55 -2.35 1.39
N MET A 23 -1.83 -2.47 1.03
CA MET A 23 -2.46 -1.63 0.02
C MET A 23 -3.62 -0.85 0.63
N ALA A 24 -3.56 0.47 0.52
CA ALA A 24 -4.59 1.37 1.04
C ALA A 24 -5.08 2.32 -0.05
N SER A 25 -6.40 2.40 -0.23
CA SER A 25 -7.03 3.30 -1.21
C SER A 25 -7.86 4.38 -0.53
N ALA A 26 -7.40 5.63 -0.62
CA ALA A 26 -7.92 6.75 0.15
C ALA A 26 -8.49 7.87 -0.74
N LEU A 27 -9.51 8.56 -0.21
CA LEU A 27 -9.98 9.83 -0.77
C LEU A 27 -9.07 10.99 -0.33
N PRO A 28 -9.15 12.17 -0.97
CA PRO A 28 -8.24 13.29 -0.67
C PRO A 28 -8.29 13.73 0.80
N ALA A 29 -9.45 13.62 1.45
CA ALA A 29 -9.63 13.96 2.86
C ALA A 29 -8.91 12.99 3.83
N GLN A 30 -8.62 11.76 3.39
CA GLN A 30 -8.00 10.71 4.20
C GLN A 30 -6.50 10.55 3.90
N LEU A 31 -6.03 11.12 2.78
CA LEU A 31 -4.68 10.92 2.28
C LEU A 31 -3.60 11.38 3.27
N ALA A 32 -3.83 12.49 3.97
CA ALA A 32 -2.90 12.98 4.99
C ALA A 32 -2.72 11.99 6.15
N ALA A 33 -3.79 11.31 6.56
CA ALA A 33 -3.73 10.31 7.62
C ALA A 33 -3.00 9.04 7.16
N LEU A 34 -3.27 8.59 5.92
CA LEU A 34 -2.55 7.47 5.32
C LEU A 34 -1.04 7.75 5.19
N HIS A 35 -0.65 8.93 4.71
CA HIS A 35 0.75 9.34 4.64
C HIS A 35 1.42 9.36 6.03
N ALA A 36 0.69 9.78 7.06
CA ALA A 36 1.21 9.80 8.42
C ALA A 36 1.51 8.38 8.92
N GLU A 37 0.65 7.40 8.64
CA GLU A 37 0.88 6.00 9.00
C GLU A 37 2.09 5.40 8.28
N ILE A 38 2.19 5.58 6.95
CA ILE A 38 3.37 5.15 6.17
C ILE A 38 4.65 5.78 6.72
N THR A 39 4.64 7.10 6.96
CA THR A 39 5.79 7.81 7.51
C THR A 39 6.18 7.25 8.87
N GLN A 40 5.20 6.90 9.71
CA GLN A 40 5.46 6.37 11.05
C GLN A 40 6.13 5.00 11.00
N VAL A 41 5.69 4.11 10.10
CA VAL A 41 6.29 2.78 9.88
C VAL A 41 7.72 2.92 9.37
N LEU A 42 7.93 3.69 8.31
CA LEU A 42 9.26 3.85 7.70
C LEU A 42 10.23 4.59 8.62
N ALA A 43 9.77 5.63 9.33
CA ALA A 43 10.60 6.34 10.29
C ALA A 43 11.00 5.45 11.48
N TRP A 44 10.10 4.60 11.97
CA TRP A 44 10.43 3.61 12.99
C TRP A 44 11.50 2.64 12.50
N ALA A 45 11.37 2.10 11.28
CA ALA A 45 12.32 1.16 10.71
C ALA A 45 13.73 1.78 10.59
N HIS A 46 13.82 3.00 10.06
CA HIS A 46 15.09 3.74 9.98
C HIS A 46 15.69 4.09 11.35
N GLN A 47 14.87 4.29 12.39
CA GLN A 47 15.37 4.59 13.74
C GLN A 47 15.85 3.33 14.47
N HIS A 48 15.20 2.19 14.29
CA HIS A 48 15.56 0.94 14.96
C HIS A 48 16.70 0.19 14.25
N TRP A 49 16.78 0.32 12.92
CA TRP A 49 17.76 -0.35 12.06
C TRP A 49 18.51 0.70 11.21
N PRO A 50 19.32 1.57 11.86
CA PRO A 50 20.08 2.58 11.14
C PRO A 50 21.08 1.93 10.18
N ASP A 51 21.23 2.51 8.99
CA ASP A 51 22.17 2.06 7.95
C ASP A 51 21.95 0.62 7.43
N ALA A 52 20.88 -0.06 7.85
CA ALA A 52 20.55 -1.41 7.41
C ALA A 52 19.50 -1.45 6.29
N CYS A 53 19.01 -0.28 5.85
CA CYS A 53 18.06 -0.14 4.76
C CYS A 53 18.78 -0.28 3.42
N GLY A 54 18.52 -1.33 2.67
CA GLY A 54 19.15 -1.56 1.37
C GLY A 54 18.72 -2.89 0.75
N PRO A 55 19.01 -3.11 -0.54
CA PRO A 55 18.76 -4.39 -1.17
C PRO A 55 19.51 -5.51 -0.43
N SER A 56 18.87 -6.65 -0.23
CA SER A 56 19.48 -7.80 0.45
C SER A 56 20.79 -8.24 -0.22
N GLU A 57 20.92 -8.05 -1.54
CA GLU A 57 22.14 -8.34 -2.33
C GLU A 57 23.34 -7.46 -1.93
N ASP A 58 23.10 -6.27 -1.37
CA ASP A 58 24.13 -5.33 -0.89
C ASP A 58 24.35 -5.45 0.64
N GLY A 59 23.71 -6.45 1.29
CA GLY A 59 23.80 -6.67 2.72
C GLY A 59 22.82 -5.86 3.56
N GLY A 60 21.77 -5.29 2.96
CA GLY A 60 20.67 -4.68 3.70
C GLY A 60 19.89 -5.71 4.51
N GLU A 61 19.52 -5.35 5.74
CA GLU A 61 18.71 -6.22 6.61
C GLU A 61 17.20 -6.02 6.37
N TRP A 62 16.85 -4.88 5.78
CA TRP A 62 15.49 -4.58 5.37
C TRP A 62 15.47 -3.63 4.18
N GLN A 63 14.38 -3.67 3.43
CA GLN A 63 14.11 -2.80 2.30
C GLN A 63 12.62 -2.51 2.23
N TYR A 64 12.25 -1.46 1.50
CA TYR A 64 10.86 -1.17 1.21
C TYR A 64 10.69 -0.67 -0.23
N ASP A 65 9.51 -0.91 -0.77
CA ASP A 65 9.02 -0.30 -2.01
C ASP A 65 7.73 0.46 -1.68
N LEU A 66 7.61 1.67 -2.22
CA LEU A 66 6.43 2.52 -2.03
C LEU A 66 5.92 2.97 -3.39
N GLN A 67 4.74 2.50 -3.74
CA GLN A 67 4.08 2.80 -5.00
C GLN A 67 2.80 3.58 -4.76
N GLY A 68 2.47 4.47 -5.69
CA GLY A 68 1.27 5.28 -5.63
C GLY A 68 0.63 5.46 -7.00
N VAL A 69 -0.68 5.25 -7.05
CA VAL A 69 -1.50 5.48 -8.24
C VAL A 69 -2.65 6.41 -7.86
N GLN A 70 -2.92 7.42 -8.70
CA GLN A 70 -4.08 8.28 -8.55
C GLN A 70 -5.01 8.12 -9.74
N GLU A 71 -6.28 7.85 -9.45
CA GLU A 71 -7.30 7.56 -10.45
C GLU A 71 -8.55 8.41 -10.20
N VAL A 72 -9.20 8.81 -11.29
CA VAL A 72 -10.49 9.50 -11.25
C VAL A 72 -11.52 8.62 -11.92
N SER A 73 -12.41 8.03 -11.12
CA SER A 73 -13.49 7.21 -11.66
C SER A 73 -14.62 8.09 -12.20
N THR A 74 -15.01 7.88 -13.45
CA THR A 74 -16.21 8.49 -14.02
C THR A 74 -17.27 7.41 -14.20
N PRO A 75 -18.42 7.46 -13.48
CA PRO A 75 -19.47 6.48 -13.65
C PRO A 75 -20.05 6.55 -15.06
N LEU A 76 -20.35 5.40 -15.65
CA LEU A 76 -20.99 5.31 -16.97
C LEU A 76 -22.45 4.89 -16.80
N VAL A 77 -23.35 5.63 -17.44
CA VAL A 77 -24.72 5.18 -17.66
C VAL A 77 -24.73 4.38 -18.96
N LEU A 78 -25.07 3.09 -18.87
CA LEU A 78 -25.10 2.18 -20.00
C LEU A 78 -26.55 1.92 -20.41
N ALA A 79 -26.85 2.07 -21.70
CA ALA A 79 -28.16 1.79 -22.26
C ALA A 79 -28.02 0.96 -23.54
N LEU A 80 -28.75 -0.15 -23.62
CA LEU A 80 -28.80 -0.96 -24.85
C LEU A 80 -29.78 -0.30 -25.84
N ASP A 81 -29.26 0.10 -27.00
CA ASP A 81 -30.09 0.47 -28.14
C ASP A 81 -30.57 -0.83 -28.80
N THR A 82 -31.76 -1.28 -28.41
CA THR A 82 -32.34 -2.55 -28.89
C THR A 82 -32.70 -2.52 -30.37
N ALA A 83 -32.85 -1.34 -30.97
CA ALA A 83 -33.14 -1.20 -32.40
C ALA A 83 -31.87 -1.31 -33.25
N GLY A 84 -30.75 -0.76 -32.76
CA GLY A 84 -29.45 -0.81 -33.42
C GLY A 84 -28.55 -1.97 -32.99
N GLY A 85 -28.90 -2.69 -31.92
CA GLY A 85 -28.09 -3.78 -31.35
C GLY A 85 -26.77 -3.31 -30.73
N HIS A 86 -26.67 -2.05 -30.31
CA HIS A 86 -25.43 -1.48 -29.77
C HIS A 86 -25.60 -0.95 -28.34
N LEU A 87 -24.54 -1.06 -27.54
CA LEU A 87 -24.49 -0.53 -26.19
C LEU A 87 -24.04 0.93 -26.23
N ARG A 88 -24.89 1.86 -25.81
CA ARG A 88 -24.52 3.26 -25.63
C ARG A 88 -23.98 3.46 -24.22
N ALA A 89 -22.83 4.11 -24.11
CA ALA A 89 -22.25 4.53 -22.85
C ALA A 89 -22.25 6.06 -22.78
N THR A 90 -22.79 6.63 -21.70
CA THR A 90 -22.76 8.07 -21.44
C THR A 90 -22.03 8.33 -20.11
N PRO A 91 -20.92 9.08 -20.12
CA PRO A 91 -20.21 9.40 -18.88
C PRO A 91 -21.03 10.34 -18.00
N GLY A 92 -21.08 10.04 -16.71
CA GLY A 92 -21.62 10.90 -15.67
C GLY A 92 -20.58 11.90 -15.14
N HIS A 93 -20.78 12.39 -13.91
CA HIS A 93 -19.85 13.30 -13.28
C HIS A 93 -18.66 12.55 -12.66
N PRO A 94 -17.40 12.96 -12.91
CA PRO A 94 -16.23 12.33 -12.31
C PRO A 94 -16.29 12.39 -10.78
N ALA A 95 -15.94 11.30 -10.12
CA ALA A 95 -15.75 11.25 -8.68
C ALA A 95 -14.47 12.02 -8.27
N PRO A 96 -14.32 12.40 -6.99
CA PRO A 96 -13.05 12.88 -6.48
C PRO A 96 -11.92 11.88 -6.76
N PRO A 97 -10.68 12.34 -7.02
CA PRO A 97 -9.55 11.45 -7.27
C PRO A 97 -9.32 10.55 -6.06
N ARG A 98 -9.12 9.27 -6.32
CA ARG A 98 -8.76 8.25 -5.34
C ARG A 98 -7.28 7.95 -5.51
N THR A 99 -6.55 7.93 -4.41
CA THR A 99 -5.14 7.57 -4.39
C THR A 99 -4.98 6.23 -3.71
N THR A 100 -4.44 5.27 -4.42
CA THR A 100 -4.05 3.95 -3.89
C THR A 100 -2.55 3.95 -3.68
N LEU A 101 -2.14 3.66 -2.45
CA LEU A 101 -0.73 3.49 -2.09
C LEU A 101 -0.50 2.02 -1.72
N THR A 102 0.59 1.46 -2.23
CA THR A 102 1.07 0.12 -1.88
C THR A 102 2.43 0.28 -1.23
N LEU A 103 2.58 -0.27 -0.02
CA LEU A 103 3.81 -0.31 0.73
C LEU A 103 4.20 -1.77 0.93
N THR A 104 5.31 -2.16 0.34
CA THR A 104 5.92 -3.48 0.54
C THR A 104 7.18 -3.30 1.37
N ILE A 105 7.32 -4.05 2.46
CA ILE A 105 8.49 -4.04 3.33
C ILE A 105 9.01 -5.47 3.43
N SER A 106 10.27 -5.68 3.08
CA SER A 106 10.91 -6.99 3.18
C SER A 106 12.11 -6.90 4.12
N GLY A 107 12.41 -7.96 4.86
CA GLY A 107 13.58 -7.99 5.73
C GLY A 107 13.83 -9.33 6.39
N SER A 108 14.87 -9.36 7.22
CA SER A 108 15.26 -10.52 8.01
C SER A 108 14.17 -10.95 9.01
N ALA A 109 14.27 -12.17 9.53
CA ALA A 109 13.35 -12.67 10.56
C ALA A 109 13.34 -11.77 11.82
N ASP A 110 14.51 -11.26 12.24
CA ASP A 110 14.63 -10.33 13.37
C ASP A 110 13.93 -8.99 13.09
N PHE A 111 14.08 -8.44 11.88
CA PHE A 111 13.36 -7.24 11.47
C PHE A 111 11.84 -7.48 11.48
N CYS A 112 11.40 -8.60 10.92
CA CYS A 112 9.98 -8.96 10.84
C CYS A 112 9.35 -9.11 12.23
N ALA A 113 10.05 -9.77 13.17
CA ALA A 113 9.60 -9.91 14.54
C ALA A 113 9.48 -8.55 15.25
N ALA A 114 10.48 -7.67 15.07
CA ALA A 114 10.46 -6.33 15.66
C ALA A 114 9.32 -5.46 15.10
N LEU A 115 9.06 -5.53 13.78
CA LEU A 115 7.99 -4.77 13.13
C LEU A 115 6.62 -5.21 13.66
N ARG A 116 6.40 -6.52 13.78
CA ARG A 116 5.17 -7.11 14.34
C ARG A 116 4.91 -6.65 15.76
N ASP A 117 5.93 -6.65 16.61
CA ASP A 117 5.81 -6.18 18.00
C ASP A 117 5.46 -4.67 18.07
N ALA A 118 6.15 -3.84 17.29
CA ALA A 118 5.96 -2.39 17.31
C ALA A 118 4.55 -1.93 16.85
N PHE A 119 4.02 -2.58 15.81
CA PHE A 119 2.77 -2.18 15.16
C PHE A 119 1.59 -3.13 15.41
N GLY A 120 1.81 -4.25 16.11
CA GLY A 120 0.77 -5.25 16.37
C GLY A 120 0.24 -5.91 15.10
N ILE A 121 1.12 -6.15 14.14
CA ILE A 121 0.80 -6.77 12.84
C ILE A 121 0.77 -8.29 13.00
N ALA A 122 -0.23 -8.94 12.40
CA ALA A 122 -0.50 -10.37 12.53
C ALA A 122 0.46 -11.26 11.71
#